data_AF-A0A7D8UHL0-F1
#
_entry.id   AF-A0A7D8UHL0-F1
#
_cell.length_a   1.000
_cell.length_b   1.000
_cell.length_c   1.000
_cell.angle_alpha   90.00
_cell.angle_beta   90.00
_cell.angle_gamma   90.00
#
_symmetry.space_group_name_H-M   'P 1'
#
loop_
_entity.id
_entity.type
_entity.pdbx_description
1 polymer ?
#
loop_
_entity_poly.entity_id
_entity_poly.type
_entity_poly.pdbx_seq_one_letter_code
_entity_poly.pdbx_strand_id
1 'polypeptide(L)'
;MLKLIASVLIAVGLAVGALAASTAYLAPLSLPDDRLVGLELSASAGADDEGEAIVPAEADGEATVLTADHLAALRDAGVRYVRVSEFAMGRWAYWWAFLIAAVVLGLGAGLMRQDAKAQAERAGASGDGGERAGSPESLLASLRGAVVALRTPERAEPEAIVDRLGEALSTYAAGFVDTRSELIARHGLGGYAEVMDAFAAAERTMNRAWSAAADGVRDEAWICLDRASAQIEHAESVLKRVQERA
;
A
#
# COMPACT_ATOMS: atom_id res chain seq x y z
N MET A 1 8.26 -21.07 -10.26
CA MET A 1 9.30 -21.20 -9.21
C MET A 1 9.70 -19.85 -8.62
N LEU A 2 10.03 -18.84 -9.42
CA LEU A 2 10.41 -17.49 -8.94
C LEU A 2 9.33 -16.79 -8.09
N LYS A 3 8.05 -16.84 -8.51
CA LYS A 3 6.92 -16.32 -7.71
C LYS A 3 6.85 -16.94 -6.31
N LEU A 4 7.02 -18.26 -6.23
CA LEU A 4 6.98 -18.99 -4.96
C LEU A 4 8.15 -18.59 -4.05
N ILE A 5 9.35 -18.42 -4.61
CA ILE A 5 10.52 -17.91 -3.88
C ILE A 5 10.25 -16.49 -3.37
N ALA A 6 9.72 -15.59 -4.20
CA ALA A 6 9.41 -14.22 -3.79
C ALA A 6 8.34 -14.16 -2.69
N SER A 7 7.26 -14.95 -2.80
CA SER A 7 6.23 -15.06 -1.77
C SER A 7 6.80 -15.58 -0.44
N VAL A 8 7.68 -16.57 -0.49
CA VAL A 8 8.35 -17.10 0.71
C VAL A 8 9.27 -16.04 1.34
N LEU A 9 10.06 -15.31 0.54
CA LEU A 9 10.91 -14.23 1.05
C LEU A 9 10.10 -13.13 1.72
N ILE A 10 8.97 -12.72 1.14
CA ILE A 10 8.06 -11.72 1.74
C ILE A 10 7.49 -12.25 3.06
N ALA A 11 7.00 -13.49 3.09
CA ALA A 11 6.43 -14.08 4.30
C ALA A 11 7.45 -14.20 5.43
N VAL A 12 8.67 -14.67 5.12
CA VAL A 12 9.77 -14.77 6.10
C VAL A 12 10.22 -13.39 6.56
N GLY A 13 10.42 -12.44 5.64
CA GLY A 13 10.78 -11.06 5.96
C GLY A 13 9.75 -10.40 6.87
N LEU A 14 8.47 -10.58 6.59
CA LEU A 14 7.39 -10.05 7.43
C LEU A 14 7.38 -10.69 8.82
N ALA A 15 7.49 -12.02 8.92
CA ALA A 15 7.48 -12.72 10.19
C ALA A 15 8.68 -12.32 11.07
N VAL A 16 9.90 -12.32 10.50
CA VAL A 16 11.12 -11.93 11.23
C VAL A 16 11.08 -10.44 11.60
N GLY A 17 10.62 -9.58 10.70
CA GLY A 17 10.48 -8.14 10.96
C GLY A 17 9.50 -7.84 12.09
N ALA A 18 8.35 -8.51 12.11
CA ALA A 18 7.35 -8.38 13.19
C ALA A 18 7.90 -8.86 14.54
N LEU A 19 8.61 -9.99 14.57
CA LEU A 19 9.26 -10.48 15.77
C LEU A 19 10.37 -9.54 16.26
N ALA A 20 11.18 -8.98 15.36
CA ALA A 20 12.20 -8.01 15.75
C ALA A 20 11.56 -6.72 16.28
N ALA A 21 10.50 -6.22 15.64
CA ALA A 21 9.80 -5.00 16.05
C ALA A 21 9.13 -5.14 17.44
N SER A 22 8.62 -6.31 17.79
CA SER A 22 8.05 -6.55 19.12
C SER A 22 9.06 -6.43 20.27
N THR A 23 10.37 -6.49 19.95
CA THR A 23 11.47 -6.31 20.91
C THR A 23 11.98 -4.86 21.01
N ALA A 24 11.37 -3.91 20.28
CA ALA A 24 11.85 -2.52 20.22
C ALA A 24 11.94 -1.82 21.59
N TYR A 25 11.09 -2.24 22.54
CA TYR A 25 11.02 -1.70 23.90
C TYR A 25 11.72 -2.59 24.94
N LEU A 26 12.40 -3.66 24.51
CA LEU A 26 13.20 -4.52 25.39
C LEU A 26 14.64 -3.98 25.44
N ALA A 27 14.98 -3.34 26.55
CA ALA A 27 16.32 -2.85 26.82
C ALA A 27 17.17 -3.97 27.44
N PRO A 28 18.32 -4.35 26.85
CA PRO A 28 19.20 -5.35 27.43
C PRO A 28 19.95 -4.81 28.65
N LEU A 29 19.96 -5.57 29.74
CA LEU A 29 20.65 -5.22 30.98
C LEU A 29 22.18 -5.32 30.89
N SER A 30 22.70 -5.85 29.78
CA SER A 30 24.12 -5.81 29.45
C SER A 30 24.62 -4.40 29.06
N LEU A 31 23.71 -3.44 28.86
CA LEU A 31 24.09 -2.06 28.59
C LEU A 31 24.62 -1.37 29.87
N PRO A 32 25.50 -0.37 29.70
CA PRO A 32 25.93 0.51 30.79
C PRO A 32 24.77 1.22 31.50
N ASP A 33 24.94 1.50 32.80
CA ASP A 33 23.89 2.09 33.65
C ASP A 33 23.46 3.47 33.18
N ASP A 34 24.38 4.30 32.65
CA ASP A 34 24.08 5.63 32.12
C ASP A 34 23.10 5.61 30.93
N ARG A 35 22.90 4.44 30.32
CA ARG A 35 21.96 4.23 29.20
C ARG A 35 20.58 3.74 29.66
N LEU A 36 20.45 3.32 30.92
CA LEU A 36 19.27 2.64 31.48
C LEU A 36 18.67 3.38 32.69
N VAL A 37 19.49 4.04 33.50
CA VAL A 37 19.04 4.84 34.64
C VAL A 37 18.20 6.00 34.15
N GLY A 38 17.08 6.25 34.83
CA GLY A 38 16.13 7.30 34.47
C GLY A 38 15.04 6.84 33.49
N LEU A 39 15.08 5.61 33.00
CA LEU A 39 14.02 5.07 32.14
C LEU A 39 12.86 4.53 32.97
N GLU A 40 11.64 4.82 32.53
CA GLU A 40 10.42 4.26 33.10
C GLU A 40 10.19 2.81 32.63
N LEU A 41 9.85 1.94 33.58
CA LEU A 41 9.39 0.60 33.27
C LEU A 41 7.96 0.63 32.73
N SER A 42 7.73 -0.15 31.68
CA SER A 42 6.38 -0.37 31.11
C SER A 42 5.75 -1.68 31.57
N ALA A 43 6.53 -2.54 32.23
CA ALA A 43 6.10 -3.80 32.83
C ALA A 43 7.07 -4.18 33.95
N SER A 44 6.57 -4.95 34.93
CA SER A 44 7.38 -5.42 36.05
C SER A 44 8.53 -6.30 35.54
N ALA A 45 9.70 -6.17 36.18
CA ALA A 45 10.93 -6.80 35.76
C ALA A 45 11.44 -7.82 36.78
N GLY A 46 11.83 -8.99 36.28
CA GLY A 46 12.30 -10.10 37.10
C GLY A 46 11.18 -10.78 37.89
N ALA A 47 11.48 -11.95 38.43
CA ALA A 47 10.66 -12.64 39.42
C ALA A 47 11.61 -13.30 40.41
N ASP A 48 11.32 -13.19 41.71
CA ASP A 48 12.04 -13.91 42.76
C ASP A 48 11.57 -15.38 42.88
N ASP A 49 12.07 -16.10 43.88
CA ASP A 49 11.71 -17.50 44.13
C ASP A 49 10.22 -17.70 44.51
N GLU A 50 9.54 -16.63 44.94
CA GLU A 50 8.10 -16.63 45.26
C GLU A 50 7.24 -16.21 44.07
N GLY A 51 7.87 -15.78 42.97
CA GLY A 51 7.21 -15.31 41.75
C GLY A 51 6.82 -13.83 41.80
N GLU A 52 7.24 -13.10 42.84
CA GLU A 52 7.01 -11.67 42.98
C GLU A 52 8.01 -10.87 42.14
N ALA A 53 7.56 -9.74 41.60
CA ALA A 53 8.41 -8.91 40.76
C ALA A 53 9.56 -8.30 41.56
N ILE A 54 10.80 -8.50 41.09
CA ILE A 54 12.00 -7.92 41.71
C ILE A 54 11.96 -6.39 41.64
N VAL A 55 11.50 -5.86 40.51
CA VAL A 55 11.22 -4.43 40.34
C VAL A 55 9.82 -4.29 39.72
N PRO A 56 8.81 -3.81 40.48
CA PRO A 56 7.46 -3.64 39.95
C PRO A 56 7.42 -2.52 38.90
N ALA A 57 6.46 -2.59 37.98
CA ALA A 57 6.25 -1.51 36.98
C ALA A 57 5.82 -0.20 37.65
N GLU A 58 5.06 -0.30 38.74
CA GLU A 58 4.49 0.82 39.48
C GLU A 58 4.77 0.64 40.97
N ALA A 59 5.21 1.72 41.62
CA ALA A 59 5.42 1.78 43.06
C ALA A 59 4.63 2.99 43.59
N ASP A 60 3.82 2.79 44.62
CA ASP A 60 2.98 3.84 45.21
C ASP A 60 2.06 4.59 44.21
N GLY A 61 1.69 3.92 43.11
CA GLY A 61 0.82 4.48 42.06
C GLY A 61 1.56 5.34 41.02
N GLU A 62 2.89 5.39 41.06
CA GLU A 62 3.73 6.06 40.07
C GLU A 62 4.56 5.05 39.26
N ALA A 63 4.85 5.37 38.00
CA ALA A 63 5.69 4.55 37.15
C ALA A 63 7.11 4.44 37.72
N THR A 64 7.62 3.22 37.81
CA THR A 64 8.93 2.98 38.42
C THR A 64 10.04 3.40 37.45
N VAL A 65 10.86 4.35 37.92
CA VAL A 65 12.06 4.80 37.21
C VAL A 65 13.25 3.92 37.60
N LEU A 66 14.00 3.43 36.61
CA LEU A 66 15.16 2.59 36.83
C LEU A 66 16.29 3.37 37.53
N THR A 67 16.77 2.81 38.64
CA THR A 67 17.93 3.30 39.41
C THR A 67 19.08 2.31 39.29
N ALA A 68 20.29 2.70 39.72
CA ALA A 68 21.44 1.79 39.73
C ALA A 68 21.18 0.54 40.60
N ASP A 69 20.48 0.70 41.72
CA ASP A 69 20.15 -0.39 42.63
C ASP A 69 19.16 -1.37 41.99
N HIS A 70 18.14 -0.87 41.26
CA HIS A 70 17.23 -1.71 40.48
C HIS A 70 18.01 -2.54 39.45
N LEU A 71 18.95 -1.93 38.72
CA LEU A 71 19.74 -2.63 37.70
C LEU A 71 20.67 -3.68 38.32
N ALA A 72 21.28 -3.39 39.47
CA ALA A 72 22.12 -4.35 40.18
C ALA A 72 21.31 -5.57 40.64
N ALA A 73 20.15 -5.36 41.25
CA ALA A 73 19.26 -6.43 41.70
C ALA A 73 18.79 -7.32 40.52
N LEU A 74 18.36 -6.70 39.41
CA LEU A 74 17.92 -7.44 38.23
C LEU A 74 19.04 -8.24 37.57
N ARG A 75 20.27 -7.72 37.54
CA ARG A 75 21.44 -8.44 37.01
C ARG A 75 21.85 -9.60 37.90
N ASP A 76 21.82 -9.41 39.23
CA ASP A 76 22.13 -10.48 40.19
C ASP A 76 21.13 -11.64 40.08
N ALA A 77 19.86 -11.32 39.86
CA ALA A 77 18.80 -12.29 39.56
C ALA A 77 18.85 -12.88 38.13
N GLY A 78 19.86 -12.53 37.32
CA GLY A 78 20.05 -13.08 35.98
C GLY A 78 19.04 -12.60 34.93
N VAL A 79 18.29 -11.53 35.22
CA VAL A 79 17.38 -10.91 34.24
C VAL A 79 18.21 -10.34 33.09
N ARG A 80 17.77 -10.60 31.86
CA ARG A 80 18.52 -10.19 30.65
C ARG A 80 17.97 -8.94 29.98
N TYR A 81 16.66 -8.73 30.08
CA TYR A 81 15.96 -7.65 29.41
C TYR A 81 14.91 -7.06 30.34
N VAL A 82 14.72 -5.75 30.23
CA VAL A 82 13.63 -5.01 30.87
C VAL A 82 12.79 -4.30 29.82
N ARG A 83 11.49 -4.16 30.06
CA ARG A 83 10.61 -3.46 29.12
C ARG A 83 10.44 -2.01 29.56
N VAL A 84 10.89 -1.07 28.73
CA VAL A 84 10.85 0.36 29.03
C VAL A 84 9.80 1.08 28.18
N SER A 85 9.27 2.20 28.67
CA SER A 85 8.28 3.00 27.94
C SER A 85 8.91 3.79 26.78
N GLU A 86 10.19 4.16 26.89
CA GLU A 86 10.88 4.99 25.91
C GLU A 86 11.69 4.18 24.89
N PHE A 87 11.37 4.38 23.62
CA PHE A 87 12.13 3.82 22.51
C PHE A 87 13.44 4.58 22.27
N ALA A 88 14.54 3.85 22.10
CA ALA A 88 15.77 4.39 21.52
C ALA A 88 16.47 3.35 20.66
N MET A 89 16.83 3.74 19.43
CA MET A 89 17.49 2.86 18.45
C MET A 89 18.76 2.22 19.01
N GLY A 90 19.55 2.97 19.78
CA GLY A 90 20.80 2.48 20.37
C GLY A 90 20.63 1.44 21.49
N ARG A 91 19.41 1.20 21.97
CA ARG A 91 19.08 0.15 22.96
C ARG A 91 18.46 -1.09 22.33
N TRP A 92 17.95 -0.98 21.11
CA TRP A 92 17.22 -2.07 20.46
C TRP A 92 18.18 -3.15 19.97
N ALA A 93 18.33 -4.22 20.74
CA ALA A 93 19.32 -5.28 20.47
C ALA A 93 19.18 -5.94 19.08
N TYR A 94 17.97 -6.00 18.55
CA TYR A 94 17.64 -6.73 17.31
C TYR A 94 17.34 -5.81 16.12
N TRP A 95 17.77 -4.55 16.17
CA TRP A 95 17.57 -3.60 15.08
C TRP A 95 18.16 -4.09 13.75
N TRP A 96 19.28 -4.82 13.80
CA TRP A 96 19.94 -5.39 12.63
C TRP A 96 19.09 -6.51 11.99
N ALA A 97 18.39 -7.30 12.81
CA ALA A 97 17.50 -8.36 12.32
C ALA A 97 16.28 -7.75 11.62
N PHE A 98 15.75 -6.65 12.16
CA PHE A 98 14.72 -5.86 11.49
C PHE A 98 15.22 -5.27 10.17
N LEU A 99 16.44 -4.73 10.13
CA LEU A 99 17.04 -4.21 8.89
C LEU A 99 17.19 -5.31 7.83
N ILE A 100 17.71 -6.48 8.20
CA ILE A 100 17.81 -7.63 7.29
C ILE A 100 16.43 -8.04 6.79
N ALA A 101 15.43 -8.12 7.68
CA ALA A 101 14.07 -8.44 7.31
C ALA A 101 13.48 -7.44 6.29
N ALA A 102 13.73 -6.13 6.50
CA ALA A 102 13.33 -5.09 5.57
C ALA A 102 14.02 -5.23 4.19
N VAL A 103 15.31 -5.56 4.16
CA VAL A 103 16.05 -5.84 2.92
C VAL A 103 15.49 -7.08 2.22
N VAL A 104 15.25 -8.18 2.93
CA VAL A 104 14.66 -9.42 2.39
C VAL A 104 13.28 -9.15 1.79
N LEU A 105 12.44 -8.38 2.49
CA LEU A 105 11.12 -7.99 2.01
C LEU A 105 11.22 -7.11 0.76
N GLY A 106 12.16 -6.16 0.75
CA GLY A 106 12.46 -5.33 -0.42
C GLY A 106 12.94 -6.14 -1.63
N LEU A 107 13.79 -7.14 -1.42
CA LEU A 107 14.24 -8.08 -2.46
C LEU A 107 13.07 -8.93 -2.98
N GLY A 108 12.24 -9.48 -2.10
CA GLY A 108 11.05 -10.24 -2.49
C GLY A 108 10.07 -9.40 -3.32
N ALA A 109 9.79 -8.17 -2.89
CA ALA A 109 8.96 -7.21 -3.64
C ALA A 109 9.61 -6.81 -4.98
N GLY A 110 10.93 -6.62 -4.99
CA GLY A 110 11.71 -6.33 -6.20
C GLY A 110 11.64 -7.47 -7.21
N LEU A 111 11.77 -8.72 -6.77
CA LEU A 111 11.64 -9.92 -7.60
C LEU A 111 10.21 -10.08 -8.14
N MET A 112 9.18 -9.80 -7.33
CA MET A 112 7.79 -9.77 -7.82
C MET A 112 7.58 -8.70 -8.89
N ARG A 113 8.15 -7.50 -8.70
CA ARG A 113 8.11 -6.43 -9.71
C ARG A 113 8.87 -6.77 -10.97
N GLN A 114 10.04 -7.41 -10.85
CA GLN A 114 10.82 -7.87 -12.00
C GLN A 114 10.14 -9.01 -12.75
N ASP A 115 9.47 -9.93 -12.05
CA ASP A 115 8.72 -11.02 -12.67
C ASP A 115 7.45 -10.49 -13.37
N ALA A 116 6.78 -9.50 -12.77
CA ALA A 116 5.68 -8.76 -13.42
C ALA A 116 6.18 -8.00 -14.66
N LYS A 117 7.33 -7.33 -14.56
CA LYS A 117 7.97 -6.63 -15.68
C LYS A 117 8.47 -7.59 -16.76
N ALA A 118 9.07 -8.72 -16.40
CA ALA A 118 9.55 -9.74 -17.32
C ALA A 118 8.40 -10.54 -17.94
N GLN A 119 7.26 -10.69 -17.26
CA GLN A 119 6.02 -11.17 -17.86
C GLN A 119 5.47 -10.16 -18.86
N ALA A 120 5.52 -8.86 -18.55
CA ALA A 120 5.17 -7.81 -19.51
C ALA A 120 6.12 -7.78 -20.71
N GLU A 121 7.43 -7.98 -20.52
CA GLU A 121 8.44 -8.00 -21.59
C GLU A 121 8.38 -9.30 -22.42
N ARG A 122 8.15 -10.47 -21.80
CA ARG A 122 7.98 -11.76 -22.52
C ARG A 122 6.65 -11.84 -23.26
N ALA A 123 5.60 -11.21 -22.72
CA ALA A 123 4.37 -10.94 -23.45
C ALA A 123 4.61 -9.98 -24.63
N GLY A 124 5.58 -9.07 -24.52
CA GLY A 124 6.01 -8.20 -25.62
C GLY A 124 6.88 -8.87 -26.70
N ALA A 125 7.60 -9.96 -26.38
CA ALA A 125 8.55 -10.61 -27.29
C ALA A 125 7.97 -11.83 -28.06
N SER A 126 6.86 -12.41 -27.59
CA SER A 126 6.19 -13.54 -28.26
C SER A 126 5.03 -13.02 -29.10
N GLY A 127 5.34 -12.44 -30.27
CA GLY A 127 4.33 -11.96 -31.21
C GLY A 127 3.58 -13.10 -31.88
N ASP A 128 2.41 -13.45 -31.33
CA ASP A 128 1.24 -13.90 -32.10
C ASP A 128 -0.07 -13.61 -31.32
N GLY A 129 -0.85 -12.64 -31.82
CA GLY A 129 -2.32 -12.63 -31.72
C GLY A 129 -3.08 -12.49 -30.38
N GLY A 130 -2.48 -12.12 -29.24
CA GLY A 130 -3.21 -11.85 -27.99
C GLY A 130 -3.21 -10.36 -27.60
N GLU A 131 -4.39 -9.78 -27.34
CA GLU A 131 -4.66 -8.35 -27.16
C GLU A 131 -3.63 -7.56 -26.33
N ARG A 132 -3.08 -6.51 -26.96
CA ARG A 132 -2.32 -5.45 -26.31
C ARG A 132 -3.15 -4.86 -25.18
N ALA A 133 -2.61 -4.80 -23.96
CA ALA A 133 -3.00 -3.74 -23.04
C ALA A 133 -2.78 -2.41 -23.78
N GLY A 134 -3.87 -1.70 -24.09
CA GLY A 134 -3.85 -0.58 -25.02
C GLY A 134 -2.93 0.56 -24.57
N SER A 135 -2.50 1.41 -25.50
CA SER A 135 -1.89 2.68 -25.13
C SER A 135 -2.88 3.55 -24.33
N PRO A 136 -2.42 4.50 -23.49
CA PRO A 136 -3.31 5.38 -22.73
C PRO A 136 -4.41 6.03 -23.58
N GLU A 137 -4.07 6.42 -24.81
CA GLU A 137 -5.00 7.02 -25.78
C GLU A 137 -6.04 6.00 -26.26
N SER A 138 -5.62 4.79 -26.60
CA SER A 138 -6.54 3.75 -27.07
C SER A 138 -7.50 3.28 -25.98
N LEU A 139 -7.06 3.29 -24.72
CA LEU A 139 -7.88 2.92 -23.56
C LEU A 139 -8.92 4.01 -23.26
N LEU A 140 -8.53 5.29 -23.27
CA LEU A 140 -9.50 6.40 -23.17
C LEU A 140 -10.49 6.40 -24.33
N ALA A 141 -10.01 6.17 -25.56
CA ALA A 141 -10.87 6.09 -26.73
C ALA A 141 -11.86 4.91 -26.63
N SER A 142 -11.43 3.78 -26.06
CA SER A 142 -12.30 2.61 -25.83
C SER A 142 -13.36 2.89 -24.76
N LEU A 143 -12.99 3.54 -23.66
CA LEU A 143 -13.94 4.03 -22.65
C LEU A 143 -14.94 5.01 -23.25
N ARG A 144 -14.47 5.97 -24.04
CA ARG A 144 -15.32 6.92 -24.75
C ARG A 144 -16.28 6.19 -25.68
N GLY A 145 -15.78 5.23 -26.46
CA GLY A 145 -16.59 4.41 -27.35
C GLY A 145 -17.72 3.67 -26.61
N ALA A 146 -17.41 3.06 -25.48
CA ALA A 146 -18.40 2.36 -24.64
C ALA A 146 -19.47 3.31 -24.10
N VAL A 147 -19.07 4.48 -23.58
CA VAL A 147 -20.01 5.51 -23.09
C VAL A 147 -20.87 6.06 -24.22
N VAL A 148 -20.29 6.38 -25.38
CA VAL A 148 -21.01 6.90 -26.54
C VAL A 148 -21.99 5.87 -27.10
N ALA A 149 -21.63 4.58 -27.14
CA ALA A 149 -22.51 3.51 -27.59
C ALA A 149 -23.76 3.35 -26.71
N LEU A 150 -23.67 3.74 -25.43
CA LEU A 150 -24.81 3.76 -24.51
C LEU A 150 -25.68 5.01 -24.65
N ARG A 151 -25.17 6.09 -25.26
CA ARG A 151 -25.86 7.38 -25.45
C ARG A 151 -26.77 7.39 -26.69
N THR A 152 -27.69 6.43 -26.79
CA THR A 152 -28.67 6.37 -27.87
C THR A 152 -29.83 7.38 -27.70
N PRO A 153 -30.47 7.84 -28.78
CA PRO A 153 -31.65 8.72 -28.70
C PRO A 153 -32.81 8.11 -27.91
N GLU A 154 -33.01 6.80 -28.03
CA GLU A 154 -34.06 6.05 -27.34
C GLU A 154 -33.77 5.83 -25.86
N ARG A 155 -32.58 6.23 -25.40
CA ARG A 155 -32.04 5.97 -24.07
C ARG A 155 -31.92 4.47 -23.76
N ALA A 156 -30.71 3.93 -23.83
CA ALA A 156 -30.35 2.63 -23.30
C ALA A 156 -31.03 2.31 -21.95
N GLU A 157 -31.53 1.08 -21.87
CA GLU A 157 -32.15 0.52 -20.69
C GLU A 157 -31.13 0.39 -19.54
N PRO A 158 -31.57 0.53 -18.28
CA PRO A 158 -30.66 0.46 -17.13
C PRO A 158 -29.79 -0.81 -17.10
N GLU A 159 -30.36 -1.97 -17.45
CA GLU A 159 -29.63 -3.24 -17.54
C GLU A 159 -28.46 -3.17 -18.53
N ALA A 160 -28.69 -2.58 -19.71
CA ALA A 160 -27.63 -2.41 -20.71
C ALA A 160 -26.53 -1.45 -20.24
N ILE A 161 -26.87 -0.43 -19.45
CA ILE A 161 -25.89 0.47 -18.84
C ILE A 161 -25.06 -0.31 -17.81
N VAL A 162 -25.70 -1.08 -16.91
CA VAL A 162 -24.99 -1.87 -15.89
C VAL A 162 -24.01 -2.84 -16.54
N ASP A 163 -24.45 -3.60 -17.53
CA ASP A 163 -23.62 -4.62 -18.17
C ASP A 163 -22.46 -3.99 -18.93
N ARG A 164 -22.76 -3.12 -19.89
CA ARG A 164 -21.74 -2.59 -20.81
C ARG A 164 -20.82 -1.58 -20.15
N LEU A 165 -21.34 -0.72 -19.27
CA LEU A 165 -20.49 0.23 -18.55
C LEU A 165 -19.67 -0.49 -17.48
N GLY A 166 -20.21 -1.52 -16.83
CA GLY A 166 -19.47 -2.37 -15.90
C GLY A 166 -18.31 -3.10 -16.58
N GLU A 167 -18.55 -3.68 -17.77
CA GLU A 167 -17.50 -4.29 -18.58
C GLU A 167 -16.44 -3.27 -19.02
N ALA A 168 -16.86 -2.08 -19.46
CA ALA A 168 -15.93 -1.02 -19.86
C ALA A 168 -15.07 -0.50 -18.70
N LEU A 169 -15.66 -0.32 -17.51
CA LEU A 169 -14.94 0.10 -16.30
C LEU A 169 -13.95 -0.97 -15.85
N SER A 170 -14.39 -2.23 -15.76
CA SER A 170 -13.52 -3.34 -15.33
C SER A 170 -12.38 -3.62 -16.30
N THR A 171 -12.59 -3.39 -17.60
CA THR A 171 -11.58 -3.67 -18.64
C THR A 171 -10.67 -2.47 -18.89
N TYR A 172 -11.25 -1.33 -19.30
CA TYR A 172 -10.47 -0.22 -19.84
C TYR A 172 -10.04 0.79 -18.78
N ALA A 173 -10.84 1.03 -17.74
CA ALA A 173 -10.45 1.95 -16.67
C ALA A 173 -9.31 1.36 -15.84
N ALA A 174 -9.39 0.07 -15.50
CA ALA A 174 -8.29 -0.67 -14.87
C ALA A 174 -7.03 -0.65 -15.74
N GLY A 175 -7.16 -0.96 -17.04
CA GLY A 175 -6.05 -0.90 -17.98
C GLY A 175 -5.41 0.49 -18.07
N PHE A 176 -6.19 1.57 -18.00
CA PHE A 176 -5.66 2.93 -18.03
C PHE A 176 -4.82 3.24 -16.79
N VAL A 177 -5.27 2.83 -15.60
CA VAL A 177 -4.52 2.99 -14.35
C VAL A 177 -3.17 2.25 -14.40
N ASP A 178 -3.13 1.09 -15.05
CA ASP A 178 -1.89 0.32 -15.22
C ASP A 178 -0.84 1.02 -16.11
N THR A 179 -1.26 2.00 -16.93
CA THR A 179 -0.33 2.83 -17.73
C THR A 179 0.44 3.87 -16.91
N ARG A 180 0.24 3.92 -15.59
CA ARG A 180 0.93 4.86 -14.68
C ARG A 180 2.44 4.99 -14.92
N SER A 181 3.14 3.87 -15.04
CA SER A 181 4.60 3.89 -15.20
C SER A 181 5.02 4.52 -16.52
N GLU A 182 4.23 4.30 -17.57
CA GLU A 182 4.43 4.89 -18.90
C GLU A 182 4.17 6.40 -18.88
N LEU A 183 3.06 6.83 -18.28
CA LEU A 183 2.72 8.26 -18.15
C LEU A 183 3.79 9.03 -17.36
N ILE A 184 4.26 8.48 -16.23
CA ILE A 184 5.33 9.10 -15.44
C ILE A 184 6.65 9.12 -16.21
N ALA A 185 6.99 8.04 -16.91
CA ALA A 185 8.23 7.96 -17.68
C ALA A 185 8.27 8.97 -18.85
N ARG A 186 7.13 9.21 -19.51
CA ARG A 186 7.04 10.13 -20.65
C ARG A 186 6.84 11.58 -20.26
N HIS A 187 6.07 11.84 -19.21
CA HIS A 187 5.57 13.19 -18.90
C HIS A 187 5.90 13.68 -17.48
N GLY A 188 6.68 12.90 -16.73
CA GLY A 188 7.03 13.19 -15.34
C GLY A 188 5.83 13.08 -14.39
N LEU A 189 6.09 13.31 -13.10
CA LEU A 189 5.07 13.17 -12.06
C LEU A 189 3.96 14.23 -12.19
N GLY A 190 4.30 15.44 -12.64
CA GLY A 190 3.34 16.54 -12.84
C GLY A 190 2.37 16.27 -13.99
N GLY A 191 2.88 15.84 -15.15
CA GLY A 191 2.03 15.48 -16.29
C GLY A 191 1.12 14.28 -15.98
N TYR A 192 1.65 13.28 -15.27
CA TYR A 192 0.84 12.17 -14.75
C TYR A 192 -0.29 12.65 -13.84
N ALA A 193 -0.01 13.54 -12.87
CA ALA A 193 -1.03 14.05 -11.95
C ALA A 193 -2.16 14.79 -12.69
N GLU A 194 -1.82 15.65 -13.65
CA GLU A 194 -2.82 16.40 -14.45
C GLU A 194 -3.75 15.44 -15.21
N VAL A 195 -3.20 14.40 -15.86
CA VAL A 195 -3.99 13.40 -16.59
C VAL A 195 -4.87 12.58 -15.65
N MET A 196 -4.32 12.11 -14.52
CA MET A 196 -5.06 11.26 -13.59
C MET A 196 -6.18 11.99 -12.87
N ASP A 197 -6.02 13.29 -12.58
CA ASP A 197 -7.09 14.09 -11.97
C ASP A 197 -8.31 14.18 -12.90
N ALA A 198 -8.08 14.43 -14.19
CA ALA A 198 -9.14 14.46 -15.19
C ALA A 198 -9.79 13.09 -15.40
N PHE A 199 -8.97 12.03 -15.48
CA PHE A 199 -9.47 10.65 -15.59
C PHE A 199 -10.33 10.24 -14.38
N ALA A 200 -9.88 10.52 -13.16
CA ALA A 200 -10.61 10.16 -11.95
C ALA A 200 -11.97 10.88 -11.86
N ALA A 201 -12.10 12.09 -12.41
CA ALA A 201 -13.39 12.78 -12.51
C ALA A 201 -14.35 12.07 -13.47
N ALA A 202 -13.85 11.60 -14.61
CA ALA A 202 -14.61 10.78 -15.55
C ALA A 202 -15.06 9.46 -14.93
N GLU A 203 -14.13 8.74 -14.31
CA GLU A 203 -14.36 7.45 -13.65
C GLU A 203 -15.43 7.54 -12.56
N ARG A 204 -15.36 8.55 -11.68
CA ARG A 204 -16.39 8.77 -10.65
C ARG A 204 -17.78 9.00 -11.25
N THR A 205 -17.84 9.73 -12.36
CA THR A 205 -19.12 10.02 -13.02
C THR A 205 -19.68 8.77 -13.71
N MET A 206 -18.82 7.94 -14.32
CA MET A 206 -19.21 6.64 -14.87
C MET A 206 -19.71 5.69 -13.78
N ASN A 207 -19.00 5.58 -12.65
CA ASN A 207 -19.45 4.78 -11.51
C ASN A 207 -20.81 5.26 -10.98
N ARG A 208 -21.06 6.58 -10.97
CA ARG A 208 -22.38 7.12 -10.59
C ARG A 208 -23.47 6.72 -11.58
N ALA A 209 -23.18 6.76 -12.89
CA ALA A 209 -24.12 6.31 -13.91
C ALA A 209 -24.44 4.81 -13.78
N TRP A 210 -23.42 3.99 -13.53
CA TRP A 210 -23.55 2.57 -13.29
C TRP A 210 -24.41 2.27 -12.05
N SER A 211 -24.11 2.89 -10.91
CA SER A 211 -24.88 2.69 -9.68
C SER A 211 -26.34 3.13 -9.83
N ALA A 212 -26.59 4.32 -10.41
CA ALA A 212 -27.95 4.79 -10.64
C ALA A 212 -28.73 3.85 -11.57
N ALA A 213 -28.07 3.25 -12.56
CA ALA A 213 -28.69 2.26 -13.44
C ALA A 213 -29.00 0.94 -12.70
N ALA A 214 -28.08 0.46 -11.87
CA ALA A 214 -28.28 -0.74 -11.04
C ALA A 214 -29.45 -0.58 -10.06
N ASP A 215 -29.63 0.64 -9.55
CA ASP A 215 -30.75 1.00 -8.65
C ASP A 215 -32.07 1.29 -9.41
N GLY A 216 -32.08 1.21 -10.75
CA GLY A 216 -33.25 1.49 -11.58
C GLY A 216 -33.61 2.97 -11.73
N VAL A 217 -32.74 3.89 -11.27
CA VAL A 217 -32.92 5.35 -11.36
C VAL A 217 -32.51 5.85 -12.74
N ARG A 218 -33.34 5.54 -13.74
CA ARG A 218 -33.05 5.76 -15.18
C ARG A 218 -32.59 7.18 -15.51
N ASP A 219 -33.31 8.21 -15.07
CA ASP A 219 -32.99 9.60 -15.45
C ASP A 219 -31.64 10.07 -14.87
N GLU A 220 -31.32 9.65 -13.64
CA GLU A 220 -30.03 9.97 -13.03
C GLU A 220 -28.88 9.24 -13.75
N ALA A 221 -29.08 7.96 -14.07
CA ALA A 221 -28.10 7.19 -14.84
C ALA A 221 -27.78 7.90 -16.18
N TRP A 222 -28.81 8.38 -16.87
CA TRP A 222 -28.68 9.12 -18.12
C TRP A 222 -27.94 10.45 -17.99
N ILE A 223 -28.32 11.28 -17.01
CA ILE A 223 -27.63 12.54 -16.72
C ILE A 223 -26.15 12.29 -16.41
N CYS A 224 -25.86 11.23 -15.65
CA CYS A 224 -24.49 10.87 -15.32
C CYS A 224 -23.72 10.34 -16.53
N LEU A 225 -24.35 9.56 -17.41
CA LEU A 225 -23.74 9.07 -18.64
C LEU A 225 -23.36 10.21 -19.61
N ASP A 226 -24.24 11.20 -19.76
CA ASP A 226 -23.95 12.42 -20.54
C ASP A 226 -22.76 13.19 -19.96
N ARG A 227 -22.73 13.36 -18.63
CA ARG A 227 -21.60 14.01 -17.94
C ARG A 227 -20.32 13.21 -18.08
N ALA A 228 -20.38 11.88 -17.99
CA ALA A 228 -19.23 11.00 -18.14
C ALA A 228 -18.61 11.16 -19.54
N SER A 229 -19.42 11.25 -20.59
CA SER A 229 -18.94 11.52 -21.96
C SER A 229 -18.09 12.80 -22.02
N ALA A 230 -18.58 13.90 -21.43
CA ALA A 230 -17.85 15.16 -21.41
C ALA A 230 -16.56 15.10 -20.58
N GLN A 231 -16.58 14.37 -19.46
CA GLN A 231 -15.39 14.19 -18.61
C GLN A 231 -14.31 13.33 -19.29
N ILE A 232 -14.69 12.30 -20.04
CA ILE A 232 -13.73 11.49 -20.81
C ILE A 232 -13.09 12.32 -21.91
N GLU A 233 -13.88 13.11 -22.66
CA GLU A 233 -13.35 14.02 -23.67
C GLU A 233 -12.39 15.06 -23.07
N HIS A 234 -12.70 15.54 -21.87
CA HIS A 234 -11.78 16.40 -21.12
C HIS A 234 -10.47 15.68 -20.78
N ALA A 235 -10.52 14.45 -20.28
CA ALA A 235 -9.32 13.66 -19.99
C ALA A 235 -8.46 13.40 -21.24
N GLU A 236 -9.07 13.08 -22.39
CA GLU A 236 -8.37 12.95 -23.67
C GLU A 236 -7.67 14.26 -24.07
N SER A 237 -8.34 15.41 -23.88
CA SER A 237 -7.77 16.72 -24.18
C SER A 237 -6.57 17.06 -23.28
N VAL A 238 -6.62 16.67 -22.00
CA VAL A 238 -5.54 16.87 -21.04
C VAL A 238 -4.35 15.98 -21.40
N LEU A 239 -4.59 14.71 -21.73
CA LEU A 239 -3.55 13.80 -22.18
C LEU A 239 -2.82 14.36 -23.40
N LYS A 240 -3.56 14.79 -24.43
CA LYS A 240 -2.98 15.41 -25.63
C LYS A 240 -2.16 16.66 -25.30
N ARG A 241 -2.69 17.54 -24.44
CA ARG A 241 -1.99 18.77 -24.02
C ARG A 241 -0.68 18.46 -23.29
N VAL A 242 -0.67 17.45 -22.43
CA VAL A 242 0.53 17.02 -21.69
C VAL A 242 1.57 16.41 -22.63
N GLN A 243 1.12 15.70 -23.67
CA GLN A 243 2.00 15.14 -24.71
C GLN A 243 2.65 16.22 -25.57
N GLU A 244 1.92 17.29 -25.91
CA GLU A 244 2.45 18.40 -26.70
C GLU A 244 3.47 19.27 -25.94
N ARG A 245 3.51 19.17 -24.60
CA ARG A 245 4.45 19.92 -23.75
C ARG A 245 5.77 19.19 -23.48
N ALA A 246 5.83 17.89 -23.72
CA ALA A 246 6.99 17.03 -23.45
C ALA A 246 7.94 17.00 -24.65
#